data_AF-A0A6P6WF29-F1
#
_entry.id   AF-A0A6P6WF29-F1
#
_cell.length_a   1.000
_cell.length_b   1.000
_cell.length_c   1.000
_cell.angle_alpha   90.00
_cell.angle_beta   90.00
_cell.angle_gamma   90.00
#
_symmetry.space_group_name_H-M   'P 1'
#
loop_
_entity.id
_entity.type
_entity.pdbx_description
1 polymer ?
#
loop_
_entity_poly.entity_id
_entity_poly.type
_entity_poly.pdbx_seq_one_letter_code
_entity_poly.pdbx_strand_id
1 'polypeptide(L)'
;MRLIVRSLAVLSILLTVAAPALASEYDHRYQDEDKVTLWVNKVGPYNNPQETYNYFSLPFCHPDGTVSHKWGGLGEVLGGNELIDSLIDIKFKKNVEKSTICELELDDAKVKQFKDAIENSYWFEFFMDDLPLWGFVGEMRSERNSDSKHVLFTHKSINVQYNKDQIIHVNLTQDIAKPLEVGKTWEMTYSVKWTPTNVTFARRFDVYLDYPFFEHQIHWFSIFNSFMMVIFLTGLVSMILMRTLRNDYAKYAREDDDLETLERDVSEESGWKLVHGDVFRPPRTLVLLSAVVGTGAQLALLVLLVILFAIVGMLYIGRGAIVTTFIVCYAFTSFISGYVSGGMYSRNGGKNWIKSMILTASLFPFLCFGIGFILNTIAIFYGSLAAIPFGTMVVVFVIWAFISFPLALLGTVVGRNWSGAPNNPCRVKTIPRPIPEKKWYLTPSVVSLMGGLLPFGSIFIEMYFVFTSFWNYKVYYVYGFMLLVFLILIIVTVCVTIVGTYFLLNAENYHWQWTSFFSAASTAVYVYLYSIYYYYVKTKMSGFFQTSFYFGYTLMFCLGLGILCGAVGYLGSNLFVRRIYRNIKCD
;
A
#
# COMPACT_ATOMS: atom_id res chain seq x y z
N MET A 1 7.49 -34.92 -31.66
CA MET A 1 8.54 -34.32 -32.52
C MET A 1 8.12 -33.03 -33.25
N ARG A 2 6.84 -32.84 -33.63
CA ARG A 2 6.35 -31.57 -34.25
C ARG A 2 6.01 -30.42 -33.26
N LEU A 3 5.95 -30.68 -31.94
CA LEU A 3 5.79 -29.61 -30.94
C LEU A 3 7.11 -28.94 -30.53
N ILE A 4 8.23 -29.66 -30.58
CA ILE A 4 9.55 -29.14 -30.17
C ILE A 4 10.08 -28.13 -31.21
N VAL A 5 9.80 -28.36 -32.50
CA VAL A 5 10.21 -27.47 -33.60
C VAL A 5 9.48 -26.12 -33.58
N ARG A 6 8.25 -26.06 -33.04
CA ARG A 6 7.51 -24.79 -32.89
C ARG A 6 7.99 -23.95 -31.70
N SER A 7 8.47 -24.57 -30.62
CA SER A 7 9.05 -23.84 -29.49
C SER A 7 10.45 -23.28 -29.79
N LEU A 8 11.23 -23.95 -30.65
CA LEU A 8 12.55 -23.44 -31.09
C LEU A 8 12.44 -22.29 -32.11
N ALA A 9 11.40 -22.26 -32.95
CA ALA A 9 11.17 -21.16 -33.88
C ALA A 9 10.77 -19.83 -33.18
N VAL A 10 10.09 -19.91 -32.04
CA VAL A 10 9.76 -18.72 -31.22
C VAL A 10 10.97 -18.22 -30.44
N LEU A 11 11.92 -19.12 -30.08
CA LEU A 11 13.16 -18.73 -29.41
C LEU A 11 14.20 -18.11 -30.38
N SER A 12 14.20 -18.52 -31.66
CA SER A 12 15.11 -17.95 -32.67
C SER A 12 14.70 -16.56 -33.17
N ILE A 13 13.42 -16.17 -33.06
CA ILE A 13 12.96 -14.82 -33.43
C ILE A 13 13.27 -13.78 -32.33
N LEU A 14 13.63 -14.23 -31.12
CA LEU A 14 14.08 -13.36 -30.03
C LEU A 14 15.58 -13.04 -30.06
N LEU A 15 16.35 -13.56 -31.03
CA LEU A 15 17.82 -13.50 -31.01
C LEU A 15 18.47 -12.79 -32.21
N THR A 16 17.71 -12.04 -33.01
CA THR A 16 18.26 -11.27 -34.14
C THR A 16 17.81 -9.81 -34.15
N VAL A 17 18.18 -9.08 -33.10
CA VAL A 17 18.40 -7.62 -33.18
C VAL A 17 19.72 -7.34 -32.46
N ALA A 18 20.83 -7.68 -33.11
CA ALA A 18 22.13 -7.08 -32.76
C ALA A 18 22.13 -5.68 -33.38
N ALA A 19 21.51 -4.73 -32.68
CA ALA A 19 21.76 -3.31 -32.94
C ALA A 19 23.22 -3.02 -32.53
N PRO A 20 23.93 -2.09 -33.20
CA PRO A 20 25.18 -1.61 -32.65
C PRO A 20 24.88 -1.07 -31.25
N ALA A 21 25.67 -1.46 -30.25
CA ALA A 21 25.56 -0.94 -28.89
C ALA A 21 25.88 0.56 -28.91
N LEU A 22 24.86 1.35 -29.23
CA LEU A 22 24.78 2.75 -28.86
C LEU A 22 24.74 2.74 -27.33
N ALA A 23 25.72 3.37 -26.69
CA ALA A 23 25.73 3.57 -25.26
C ALA A 23 24.34 4.05 -24.82
N SER A 24 23.74 3.34 -23.87
CA SER A 24 22.34 3.51 -23.57
C SER A 24 22.14 3.74 -22.10
N GLU A 25 21.33 4.75 -21.80
CA GLU A 25 20.70 4.96 -20.50
C GLU A 25 19.97 3.68 -20.02
N TYR A 26 19.58 2.78 -20.93
CA TYR A 26 18.97 1.48 -20.60
C TYR A 26 19.97 0.46 -20.03
N ASP A 27 21.24 0.52 -20.46
CA ASP A 27 22.29 -0.43 -20.02
C ASP A 27 23.18 0.17 -18.91
N HIS A 28 22.97 1.44 -18.56
CA HIS A 28 23.71 2.21 -17.56
C HIS A 28 25.24 2.15 -17.76
N ARG A 29 25.68 2.17 -19.03
CA ARG A 29 27.08 2.14 -19.44
C ARG A 29 27.36 3.22 -20.45
N TYR A 30 28.44 3.96 -20.20
CA TYR A 30 28.85 5.15 -20.94
C TYR A 30 30.29 5.03 -21.40
N GLN A 31 30.54 5.39 -22.65
CA GLN A 31 31.87 5.66 -23.18
C GLN A 31 32.28 7.09 -22.86
N ASP A 32 33.58 7.35 -22.91
CA ASP A 32 34.13 8.68 -22.63
C ASP A 32 33.56 9.71 -23.63
N GLU A 33 33.15 10.88 -23.12
CA GLU A 33 32.48 11.96 -23.88
C GLU A 33 31.05 11.65 -24.38
N ASP A 34 30.45 10.52 -24.01
CA ASP A 34 29.05 10.23 -24.34
C ASP A 34 28.09 11.27 -23.72
N LYS A 35 27.02 11.61 -24.44
CA LYS A 35 25.97 12.51 -23.94
C LYS A 35 25.25 11.86 -22.76
N VAL A 36 25.22 12.55 -21.63
CA VAL A 36 24.45 12.17 -20.45
C VAL A 36 23.25 13.11 -20.34
N THR A 37 22.04 12.56 -20.46
CA THR A 37 20.81 13.36 -20.38
C THR A 37 20.49 13.68 -18.92
N LEU A 38 20.18 14.94 -18.65
CA LEU A 38 19.59 15.39 -17.38
C LEU A 38 18.11 15.66 -17.60
N TRP A 39 17.26 14.84 -16.96
CA TRP A 39 15.82 14.97 -17.02
C TRP A 39 15.32 15.89 -15.91
N VAL A 40 14.53 16.89 -16.25
CA VAL A 40 13.75 17.63 -15.26
C VAL A 40 12.41 16.93 -15.04
N ASN A 41 11.93 16.90 -13.80
CA ASN A 41 10.67 16.23 -13.45
C ASN A 41 9.65 17.21 -12.88
N LYS A 42 9.78 17.54 -11.59
CA LYS A 42 8.74 18.26 -10.86
C LYS A 42 9.29 19.27 -9.88
N VAL A 43 8.42 20.20 -9.49
CA VAL A 43 8.64 21.22 -8.47
C VAL A 43 7.43 21.29 -7.55
N GLY A 44 7.62 21.60 -6.28
CA GLY A 44 6.52 21.78 -5.35
C GLY A 44 6.96 22.22 -3.95
N PRO A 45 6.01 22.62 -3.09
CA PRO A 45 6.27 22.95 -1.69
C PRO A 45 6.87 21.77 -0.91
N TYR A 46 7.99 21.99 -0.21
CA TYR A 46 8.67 20.92 0.53
C TYR A 46 7.81 20.29 1.62
N ASN A 47 7.00 21.06 2.33
CA ASN A 47 6.14 20.49 3.38
C ASN A 47 4.90 19.76 2.85
N ASN A 48 4.62 19.82 1.54
CA ASN A 48 3.43 19.26 0.89
C ASN A 48 3.84 18.34 -0.29
N PRO A 49 4.27 17.10 0.00
CA PRO A 49 4.91 16.23 -0.99
C PRO A 49 4.01 15.75 -2.15
N GLN A 50 2.67 15.80 -2.00
CA GLN A 50 1.75 15.38 -3.07
C GLN A 50 1.43 16.53 -4.02
N GLU A 51 1.60 17.77 -3.56
CA GLU A 51 1.37 18.96 -4.36
C GLU A 51 2.58 19.21 -5.25
N THR A 52 2.55 18.62 -6.45
CA THR A 52 3.67 18.67 -7.40
C THR A 52 3.21 19.21 -8.75
N TYR A 53 4.07 20.01 -9.37
CA TYR A 53 3.86 20.67 -10.66
C TYR A 53 5.04 20.40 -11.57
N ASN A 54 4.88 20.61 -12.87
CA ASN A 54 5.99 20.49 -13.81
C ASN A 54 7.10 21.48 -13.45
N TYR A 55 8.37 21.10 -13.57
CA TYR A 55 9.50 22.00 -13.27
C TYR A 55 9.39 23.36 -13.98
N PHE A 56 8.90 23.37 -15.21
CA PHE A 56 8.71 24.56 -16.04
C PHE A 56 7.44 25.37 -15.71
N SER A 57 6.66 24.97 -14.71
CA SER A 57 5.58 25.81 -14.18
C SER A 57 6.10 27.05 -13.47
N LEU A 58 7.35 26.98 -12.96
CA LEU A 58 8.10 28.16 -12.53
C LEU A 58 8.86 28.77 -13.71
N PRO A 59 9.13 30.09 -13.68
CA PRO A 59 9.71 30.80 -14.80
C PRO A 59 11.23 30.61 -14.87
N PHE A 60 11.68 29.36 -14.85
CA PHE A 60 13.05 28.96 -15.14
C PHE A 60 13.34 29.04 -16.65
N CYS A 61 14.61 28.87 -17.00
CA CYS A 61 15.05 28.75 -18.38
C CYS A 61 14.29 27.62 -19.09
N HIS A 62 13.54 27.97 -20.13
CA HIS A 62 12.92 26.98 -21.00
C HIS A 62 13.89 26.60 -22.12
N PRO A 63 14.01 25.30 -22.44
CA PRO A 63 14.81 24.88 -23.59
C PRO A 63 14.17 25.37 -24.90
N ASP A 64 14.94 26.10 -25.72
CA ASP A 64 14.53 26.49 -27.07
C ASP A 64 14.65 25.27 -28.02
N GLY A 65 13.53 24.64 -28.37
CA GLY A 65 13.50 23.55 -29.36
C GLY A 65 12.40 22.50 -29.15
N THR A 66 12.44 21.44 -29.96
CA THR A 66 11.60 20.26 -29.75
C THR A 66 12.11 19.47 -28.55
N VAL A 67 11.42 19.59 -27.42
CA VAL A 67 11.81 18.93 -26.17
C VAL A 67 11.32 17.48 -26.19
N SER A 68 12.22 16.53 -25.93
CA SER A 68 11.85 15.12 -25.82
C SER A 68 11.24 14.84 -24.45
N HIS A 69 10.04 14.24 -24.44
CA HIS A 69 9.40 13.74 -23.23
C HIS A 69 9.69 12.24 -23.08
N LYS A 70 10.11 11.82 -21.88
CA LYS A 70 10.23 10.41 -21.51
C LYS A 70 9.06 10.04 -20.62
N TRP A 71 8.13 9.28 -21.17
CA TRP A 71 7.00 8.73 -20.43
C TRP A 71 7.43 7.41 -19.77
N GLY A 72 7.32 7.35 -18.45
CA GLY A 72 7.61 6.16 -17.68
C GLY A 72 6.56 5.06 -17.80
N GLY A 73 6.81 3.93 -17.12
CA GLY A 73 5.81 2.87 -16.99
C GLY A 73 4.56 3.29 -16.20
N LEU A 74 3.56 2.40 -16.14
CA LEU A 74 2.28 2.66 -15.47
C LEU A 74 2.43 3.24 -14.06
N GLY A 75 3.35 2.69 -13.26
CA GLY A 75 3.62 3.16 -11.90
C GLY A 75 4.33 4.51 -11.83
N GLU A 76 5.12 4.90 -12.84
CA GLU A 76 5.75 6.23 -12.89
C GLU A 76 4.73 7.31 -13.22
N VAL A 77 3.83 7.02 -14.17
CA VAL A 77 2.73 7.93 -14.55
C VAL A 77 1.76 8.14 -13.39
N LEU A 78 1.39 7.06 -12.67
CA LEU A 78 0.57 7.16 -11.46
C LEU A 78 1.29 7.87 -10.29
N GLY A 79 2.62 7.95 -10.33
CA GLY A 79 3.42 8.72 -9.39
C GLY A 79 3.58 10.21 -9.74
N GLY A 80 2.94 10.66 -10.83
CA GLY A 80 3.01 12.05 -11.28
C GLY A 80 4.38 12.45 -11.83
N ASN A 81 5.10 11.51 -12.46
CA ASN A 81 6.38 11.80 -13.10
C ASN A 81 6.18 12.15 -14.58
N GLU A 82 6.75 13.26 -15.00
CA GLU A 82 6.82 13.72 -16.38
C GLU A 82 8.25 14.19 -16.65
N LEU A 83 9.04 13.36 -17.32
CA LEU A 83 10.45 13.66 -17.55
C LEU A 83 10.63 14.44 -18.85
N ILE A 84 11.28 15.59 -18.74
CA ILE A 84 11.54 16.49 -19.85
C ILE A 84 13.06 16.70 -19.95
N ASP A 85 13.62 16.61 -21.16
CA ASP A 85 15.06 16.84 -21.36
C ASP A 85 15.40 18.31 -21.05
N SER A 86 16.37 18.54 -20.17
CA SER A 86 16.86 19.89 -19.84
C SER A 86 17.62 20.57 -20.98
N LEU A 87 18.06 19.80 -22.00
CA LEU A 87 18.96 20.22 -23.09
C LEU A 87 20.33 20.75 -22.62
N ILE A 88 20.69 20.55 -21.36
CA ILE A 88 22.02 20.92 -20.84
C ILE A 88 23.04 19.93 -21.40
N ASP A 89 24.10 20.43 -22.07
CA ASP A 89 25.18 19.58 -22.59
C ASP A 89 26.05 19.07 -21.45
N ILE A 90 25.86 17.80 -21.11
CA ILE A 90 26.65 17.06 -20.12
C ILE A 90 27.25 15.85 -20.84
N LYS A 91 28.58 15.71 -20.73
CA LYS A 91 29.33 14.61 -21.33
C LYS A 91 30.02 13.77 -20.26
N PHE A 92 30.00 12.45 -20.45
CA PHE A 92 30.56 11.51 -19.50
C PHE A 92 32.07 11.76 -19.32
N LYS A 93 32.50 11.87 -18.05
CA LYS A 93 33.88 12.19 -17.61
C LYS A 93 34.43 13.56 -18.08
N LYS A 94 33.59 14.44 -18.63
CA LYS A 94 34.00 15.79 -19.02
C LYS A 94 33.58 16.82 -17.98
N ASN A 95 34.57 17.45 -17.34
CA ASN A 95 34.31 18.53 -16.39
C ASN A 95 33.91 19.82 -17.13
N VAL A 96 32.95 20.53 -16.56
CA VAL A 96 32.49 21.84 -17.01
C VAL A 96 32.61 22.78 -15.82
N GLU A 97 33.57 23.70 -15.86
CA GLU A 97 33.82 24.61 -14.72
C GLU A 97 32.69 25.62 -14.53
N LYS A 98 32.22 26.24 -15.62
CA LYS A 98 31.06 27.12 -15.62
C LYS A 98 30.55 27.27 -17.05
N SER A 99 29.27 26.98 -17.26
CA SER A 99 28.58 27.21 -18.52
C SER A 99 27.21 27.85 -18.26
N THR A 100 26.69 28.55 -19.25
CA THR A 100 25.45 29.33 -19.15
C THR A 100 24.29 28.49 -19.67
N ILE A 101 23.24 28.38 -18.86
CA ILE A 101 21.97 27.73 -19.24
C ILE A 101 21.15 28.72 -20.06
N CYS A 102 20.86 29.90 -19.48
CA CYS A 102 20.17 30.99 -20.15
C CYS A 102 20.35 32.31 -19.39
N GLU A 103 19.94 33.42 -20.01
CA GLU A 103 19.74 34.70 -19.35
C GLU A 103 18.26 34.84 -18.94
N LEU A 104 18.02 35.04 -17.65
CA LEU A 104 16.68 35.18 -17.09
C LEU A 104 16.39 36.64 -16.77
N GLU A 105 15.53 37.27 -17.57
CA GLU A 105 14.99 38.60 -17.28
C GLU A 105 13.83 38.52 -16.29
N LEU A 106 13.93 39.29 -15.20
CA LEU A 106 12.93 39.33 -14.13
C LEU A 106 11.92 40.45 -14.34
N ASP A 107 10.72 40.08 -14.80
CA ASP A 107 9.55 40.94 -14.75
C ASP A 107 8.81 40.83 -13.39
N ASP A 108 7.83 41.69 -13.16
CA ASP A 108 7.03 41.70 -11.93
C ASP A 108 6.33 40.35 -11.66
N ALA A 109 5.89 39.65 -12.71
CA ALA A 109 5.16 38.39 -12.59
C ALA A 109 6.09 37.23 -12.16
N LYS A 110 7.27 37.12 -12.78
CA LYS A 110 8.29 36.13 -12.46
C LYS A 110 8.84 36.34 -11.06
N VAL A 111 9.11 37.59 -10.68
CA VAL A 111 9.54 37.93 -9.31
C VAL A 111 8.50 37.48 -8.30
N LYS A 112 7.21 37.76 -8.56
CA LYS A 112 6.14 37.31 -7.68
C LYS A 112 6.08 35.78 -7.57
N GLN A 113 6.11 35.06 -8.68
CA GLN A 113 6.09 33.59 -8.66
C GLN A 113 7.27 32.98 -7.90
N PHE A 114 8.48 33.50 -8.09
CA PHE A 114 9.64 33.03 -7.33
C PHE A 114 9.56 33.38 -5.84
N LYS A 115 9.04 34.56 -5.48
CA LYS A 115 8.81 34.92 -4.07
C LYS A 115 7.82 33.96 -3.41
N ASP A 116 6.68 33.71 -4.06
CA ASP A 116 5.66 32.78 -3.58
C ASP A 116 6.23 31.36 -3.41
N ALA A 117 7.08 30.92 -4.36
CA ALA A 117 7.76 29.62 -4.29
C ALA A 117 8.78 29.55 -3.13
N ILE A 118 9.55 30.62 -2.90
CA ILE A 118 10.55 30.69 -1.82
C ILE A 118 9.88 30.71 -0.45
N GLU A 119 8.80 31.47 -0.28
CA GLU A 119 8.03 31.53 0.98
C GLU A 119 7.48 30.17 1.37
N ASN A 120 7.03 29.39 0.38
CA ASN A 120 6.53 28.03 0.59
C ASN A 120 7.63 26.95 0.54
N SER A 121 8.92 27.36 0.53
CA SER A 121 10.07 26.45 0.50
C SER A 121 10.00 25.42 -0.64
N TYR A 122 9.80 25.88 -1.87
CA TYR A 122 9.69 24.99 -3.02
C TYR A 122 11.01 24.27 -3.29
N TRP A 123 10.91 22.97 -3.53
CA TRP A 123 11.98 22.11 -4.01
C TRP A 123 11.68 21.63 -5.42
N PHE A 124 12.71 21.24 -6.16
CA PHE A 124 12.60 20.61 -7.47
C PHE A 124 13.37 19.29 -7.53
N GLU A 125 12.98 18.44 -8.47
CA GLU A 125 13.53 17.12 -8.70
C GLU A 125 14.02 16.97 -10.15
N PHE A 126 15.27 16.53 -10.30
CA PHE A 126 15.85 16.09 -11.57
C PHE A 126 16.25 14.62 -11.50
N PHE A 127 16.48 13.99 -12.65
CA PHE A 127 17.04 12.64 -12.77
C PHE A 127 18.22 12.61 -13.73
N MET A 128 19.25 11.87 -13.34
CA MET A 128 20.39 11.53 -14.20
C MET A 128 20.68 10.04 -14.02
N ASP A 129 20.60 9.25 -15.09
CA ASP A 129 20.80 7.79 -15.03
C ASP A 129 19.89 7.08 -13.99
N ASP A 130 18.63 7.51 -13.92
CA ASP A 130 17.61 7.14 -12.92
C ASP A 130 17.93 7.51 -11.45
N LEU A 131 19.02 8.23 -11.20
CA LEU A 131 19.37 8.73 -9.87
C LEU A 131 18.70 10.10 -9.64
N PRO A 132 17.95 10.28 -8.53
CA PRO A 132 17.27 11.53 -8.25
C PRO A 132 18.24 12.59 -7.70
N LEU A 133 17.93 13.84 -8.06
CA LEU A 133 18.63 15.05 -7.65
C LEU A 133 17.61 16.03 -7.12
N TRP A 134 17.90 16.65 -5.98
CA TRP A 134 17.00 17.60 -5.34
C TRP A 134 17.68 18.92 -5.07
N GLY A 135 16.92 20.00 -5.16
CA GLY A 135 17.37 21.33 -4.79
C GLY A 135 16.19 22.23 -4.41
N PHE A 136 16.47 23.33 -3.72
CA PHE A 136 15.50 24.36 -3.38
C PHE A 136 15.52 25.48 -4.43
N VAL A 137 14.37 26.08 -4.71
CA VAL A 137 14.31 27.20 -5.66
C VAL A 137 15.15 28.39 -5.16
N GLY A 138 15.03 28.70 -3.86
CA GLY A 138 15.74 29.79 -3.20
C GLY A 138 15.56 29.72 -1.69
N GLU A 139 16.03 30.74 -1.00
CA GLU A 139 15.89 30.85 0.45
C GLU A 139 15.52 32.28 0.87
N MET A 140 15.02 32.43 2.08
CA MET A 140 14.75 33.74 2.67
C MET A 140 15.91 34.11 3.59
N ARG A 141 16.64 35.18 3.25
CA ARG A 141 17.80 35.63 4.04
C ARG A 141 17.40 36.81 4.91
N SER A 142 17.42 36.61 6.23
CA SER A 142 17.26 37.70 7.19
C SER A 142 18.64 38.34 7.43
N GLU A 143 18.78 39.59 7.02
CA GLU A 143 19.89 40.44 7.45
C GLU A 143 19.55 41.03 8.83
N ARG A 144 20.53 41.09 9.73
CA ARG A 144 20.35 41.43 11.16
C ARG A 144 19.63 42.76 11.46
N ASN A 145 19.40 43.63 10.46
CA ASN A 145 18.81 44.98 10.61
C ASN A 145 17.87 45.39 9.44
N SER A 146 17.44 44.48 8.55
CA SER A 146 16.56 44.81 7.41
C SER A 146 15.49 43.74 7.17
N ASP A 147 14.47 44.10 6.37
CA ASP A 147 13.44 43.16 5.91
C ASP A 147 14.08 41.93 5.26
N SER A 148 13.48 40.77 5.52
CA SER A 148 13.92 39.49 4.94
C SER A 148 13.88 39.55 3.41
N LYS A 149 15.04 39.33 2.76
CA LYS A 149 15.16 39.34 1.30
C LYS A 149 15.01 37.93 0.73
N HIS A 150 14.15 37.77 -0.25
CA HIS A 150 14.04 36.54 -1.04
C HIS A 150 15.22 36.45 -2.03
N VAL A 151 15.99 35.38 -1.93
CA VAL A 151 17.14 35.13 -2.81
C VAL A 151 16.93 33.88 -3.64
N LEU A 152 17.26 33.95 -4.93
CA LEU A 152 17.20 32.84 -5.87
C LEU A 152 18.60 32.26 -6.08
N PHE A 153 18.73 30.93 -6.13
CA PHE A 153 19.98 30.28 -6.48
C PHE A 153 20.16 30.26 -8.00
N THR A 154 21.24 30.89 -8.48
CA THR A 154 21.49 31.06 -9.92
C THR A 154 22.55 30.13 -10.50
N HIS A 155 23.32 29.44 -9.65
CA HIS A 155 24.30 28.45 -10.06
C HIS A 155 23.93 27.04 -9.59
N LYS A 156 23.95 26.08 -10.50
CA LYS A 156 23.73 24.64 -10.23
C LYS A 156 25.04 23.88 -10.40
N SER A 157 25.59 23.36 -9.32
CA SER A 157 26.82 22.57 -9.33
C SER A 157 26.51 21.08 -9.20
N ILE A 158 26.72 20.34 -10.28
CA ILE A 158 26.41 18.92 -10.39
C ILE A 158 27.70 18.12 -10.18
N ASN A 159 27.77 17.38 -9.09
CA ASN A 159 28.90 16.51 -8.76
C ASN A 159 28.52 15.06 -9.07
N VAL A 160 29.15 14.49 -10.09
CA VAL A 160 28.90 13.11 -10.54
C VAL A 160 30.04 12.22 -10.09
N GLN A 161 29.71 11.14 -9.37
CA GLN A 161 30.64 10.07 -9.04
C GLN A 161 30.46 8.91 -10.01
N TYR A 162 31.57 8.42 -10.56
CA TYR A 162 31.56 7.32 -11.53
C TYR A 162 32.53 6.21 -11.12
N ASN A 163 32.22 5.00 -11.53
CA ASN A 163 33.12 3.85 -11.44
C ASN A 163 33.19 3.18 -12.81
N LYS A 164 34.38 3.19 -13.43
CA LYS A 164 34.61 2.73 -14.80
C LYS A 164 33.74 3.45 -15.83
N ASP A 165 32.74 2.76 -16.37
CA ASP A 165 31.79 3.17 -17.41
C ASP A 165 30.40 3.46 -16.85
N GLN A 166 30.21 3.49 -15.52
CA GLN A 166 28.90 3.62 -14.90
C GLN A 166 28.82 4.81 -13.93
N ILE A 167 27.66 5.47 -13.93
CA ILE A 167 27.32 6.53 -12.97
C ILE A 167 26.85 5.87 -11.68
N ILE A 168 27.41 6.31 -10.55
CA ILE A 168 27.19 5.70 -9.25
C ILE A 168 26.42 6.62 -8.32
N HIS A 169 26.74 7.90 -8.31
CA HIS A 169 26.06 8.86 -7.44
C HIS A 169 26.09 10.24 -8.09
N VAL A 170 25.00 10.98 -7.96
CA VAL A 170 24.93 12.36 -8.44
C VAL A 170 24.44 13.22 -7.30
N ASN A 171 25.14 14.32 -7.06
CA ASN A 171 24.75 15.32 -6.07
C ASN A 171 24.59 16.67 -6.73
N LEU A 172 23.57 17.42 -6.33
CA LEU A 172 23.31 18.77 -6.78
C LEU A 172 23.54 19.73 -5.61
N THR A 173 24.48 20.65 -5.76
CA THR A 173 24.64 21.79 -4.85
C THR A 173 24.22 23.07 -5.57
N GLN A 174 23.65 23.99 -4.82
CA GLN A 174 23.18 25.27 -5.36
C GLN A 174 23.98 26.39 -4.73
N ASP A 175 24.55 27.22 -5.59
CA ASP A 175 25.45 28.29 -5.21
C ASP A 175 24.97 29.62 -5.81
N ILE A 176 25.58 30.72 -5.36
CA ILE A 176 25.34 32.08 -5.86
C ILE A 176 23.86 32.49 -5.70
N ALA A 177 23.52 32.88 -4.47
CA ALA A 177 22.23 33.45 -4.12
C ALA A 177 22.15 34.93 -4.56
N LYS A 178 21.18 35.28 -5.41
CA LYS A 178 20.93 36.65 -5.87
C LYS A 178 19.56 37.16 -5.41
N PRO A 179 19.43 38.42 -4.95
CA PRO A 179 18.17 38.96 -4.41
C PRO A 179 17.19 39.32 -5.53
N LEU A 180 15.93 38.84 -5.43
CA LEU A 180 14.86 39.09 -6.41
C LEU A 180 14.47 40.56 -6.53
N GLU A 181 14.89 41.19 -7.62
CA GLU A 181 14.60 42.59 -7.96
C GLU A 181 14.09 42.68 -9.40
N VAL A 182 13.03 43.47 -9.60
CA VAL A 182 12.37 43.67 -10.89
C VAL A 182 13.30 44.42 -11.84
N GLY A 183 13.32 44.02 -13.12
CA GLY A 183 14.11 44.65 -14.17
C GLY A 183 15.59 44.24 -14.20
N LYS A 184 16.01 43.30 -13.34
CA LYS A 184 17.36 42.71 -13.41
C LYS A 184 17.37 41.46 -14.29
N THR A 185 18.46 41.29 -15.03
CA THR A 185 18.75 40.08 -15.79
C THR A 185 19.76 39.24 -15.04
N TRP A 186 19.46 37.96 -14.85
CA TRP A 186 20.37 37.02 -14.20
C TRP A 186 20.80 35.92 -15.14
N GLU A 187 22.10 35.74 -15.24
CA GLU A 187 22.69 34.60 -15.90
C GLU A 187 22.52 33.33 -15.02
N MET A 188 21.75 32.37 -15.52
CA MET A 188 21.60 31.05 -14.94
C MET A 188 22.74 30.16 -15.44
N THR A 189 23.49 29.57 -14.53
CA THR A 189 24.72 28.83 -14.88
C THR A 189 24.76 27.46 -14.23
N TYR A 190 25.53 26.56 -14.85
CA TYR A 190 25.79 25.23 -14.30
C TYR A 190 27.28 24.90 -14.34
N SER A 191 27.68 23.98 -13.48
CA SER A 191 28.98 23.33 -13.50
C SER A 191 28.81 21.83 -13.31
N VAL A 192 29.71 21.05 -13.90
CA VAL A 192 29.70 19.59 -13.79
C VAL A 192 31.10 19.12 -13.40
N LYS A 193 31.17 18.36 -12.31
CA LYS A 193 32.43 17.79 -11.81
C LYS A 193 32.31 16.28 -11.70
N TRP A 194 33.16 15.57 -12.43
CA TRP A 194 33.27 14.12 -12.40
C TRP A 194 34.35 13.69 -11.42
N THR A 195 34.02 12.79 -10.50
CA THR A 195 34.96 12.23 -9.53
C THR A 195 34.91 10.70 -9.53
N PRO A 196 36.06 10.00 -9.53
CA PRO A 196 36.08 8.55 -9.49
C PRO A 196 35.68 8.03 -8.10
N THR A 197 34.97 6.90 -8.05
CA THR A 197 34.60 6.20 -6.81
C THR A 197 34.86 4.70 -6.92
N ASN A 198 35.08 4.05 -5.76
CA ASN A 198 35.28 2.61 -5.65
C ASN A 198 33.95 1.86 -5.39
N VAL A 199 32.83 2.57 -5.25
CA VAL A 199 31.52 1.95 -5.01
C VAL A 199 31.03 1.24 -6.27
N THR A 200 30.57 0.00 -6.11
CA THR A 200 30.03 -0.82 -7.21
C THR A 200 28.62 -0.37 -7.60
N PHE A 201 28.26 -0.50 -8.87
CA PHE A 201 26.93 -0.17 -9.39
C PHE A 201 25.76 -0.80 -8.61
N ALA A 202 25.91 -2.05 -8.16
CA ALA A 202 24.89 -2.75 -7.38
C ALA A 202 24.52 -2.07 -6.05
N ARG A 203 25.42 -1.26 -5.48
CA ARG A 203 25.24 -0.54 -4.21
C ARG A 203 24.96 0.95 -4.40
N ARG A 204 24.71 1.39 -5.64
CA ARG A 204 24.57 2.82 -5.97
C ARG A 204 23.42 3.50 -5.22
N PHE A 205 22.33 2.77 -4.96
CA PHE A 205 21.15 3.30 -4.29
C PHE A 205 21.27 3.34 -2.76
N ASP A 206 22.29 2.72 -2.17
CA ASP A 206 22.44 2.63 -0.70
C ASP A 206 22.60 4.03 -0.06
N VAL A 207 23.12 5.01 -0.78
CA VAL A 207 23.29 6.40 -0.30
C VAL A 207 21.93 7.08 -0.01
N TYR A 208 20.86 6.68 -0.69
CA TYR A 208 19.52 7.22 -0.50
C TYR A 208 18.75 6.50 0.62
N LEU A 209 19.30 5.41 1.16
CA LEU A 209 18.71 4.66 2.25
C LEU A 209 19.17 5.27 3.58
N ASP A 210 18.26 5.93 4.30
CA ASP A 210 18.56 6.57 5.58
C ASP A 210 18.72 5.52 6.70
N TYR A 211 19.87 4.84 6.74
CA TYR A 211 20.19 3.79 7.72
C TYR A 211 20.05 4.24 9.18
N PRO A 212 20.50 5.45 9.59
CA PRO A 212 20.33 5.91 10.97
C PRO A 212 18.86 6.08 11.38
N PHE A 213 17.98 6.50 10.47
CA PHE A 213 16.56 6.65 10.80
C PHE A 213 15.86 5.31 11.02
N PHE A 214 16.19 4.29 10.21
CA PHE A 214 15.65 2.94 10.36
C PHE A 214 16.52 2.07 11.28
N GLU A 215 16.97 2.66 12.39
CA GLU A 215 17.74 2.00 13.44
C GLU A 215 17.09 0.68 13.84
N HIS A 216 17.82 -0.43 13.64
CA HIS A 216 17.31 -1.78 13.86
C HIS A 216 16.77 -2.00 15.28
N GLN A 217 17.28 -1.28 16.28
CA GLN A 217 16.89 -1.46 17.68
C GLN A 217 15.42 -1.16 17.93
N ILE A 218 14.86 -0.12 17.28
CA ILE A 218 13.45 0.27 17.47
C ILE A 218 12.52 -0.76 16.81
N HIS A 219 12.89 -1.27 15.63
CA HIS A 219 12.16 -2.34 14.96
C HIS A 219 12.17 -3.64 15.78
N TRP A 220 13.32 -4.04 16.32
CA TRP A 220 13.41 -5.23 17.18
C TRP A 220 12.60 -5.09 18.47
N PHE A 221 12.59 -3.89 19.08
CA PHE A 221 11.76 -3.61 20.25
C PHE A 221 10.25 -3.75 19.93
N SER A 222 9.81 -3.18 18.80
CA SER A 222 8.44 -3.31 18.31
C SER A 222 8.02 -4.77 18.13
N ILE A 223 8.90 -5.56 17.51
CA ILE A 223 8.65 -6.98 17.23
C ILE A 223 8.60 -7.79 18.51
N PHE A 224 9.50 -7.56 19.45
CA PHE A 224 9.48 -8.26 20.74
C PHE A 224 8.18 -8.01 21.51
N ASN A 225 7.77 -6.75 21.62
CA ASN A 225 6.52 -6.38 22.29
C ASN A 225 5.29 -7.03 21.62
N SER A 226 5.25 -7.01 20.29
CA SER A 226 4.16 -7.60 19.51
C SER A 226 4.15 -9.12 19.56
N PHE A 227 5.34 -9.74 19.66
CA PHE A 227 5.48 -11.19 19.83
C PHE A 227 5.00 -11.66 21.21
N MET A 228 5.27 -10.91 22.28
CA MET A 228 4.71 -11.21 23.62
C MET A 228 3.17 -11.20 23.60
N MET A 229 2.56 -10.24 22.90
CA MET A 229 1.11 -10.20 22.72
C MET A 229 0.57 -11.43 21.97
N VAL A 230 1.28 -11.91 20.95
CA VAL A 230 0.92 -13.14 20.24
C VAL A 230 0.95 -14.35 21.16
N ILE A 231 2.02 -14.54 21.95
CA ILE A 231 2.11 -15.66 22.90
C ILE A 231 0.95 -15.64 23.89
N PHE A 232 0.64 -14.47 24.45
CA PHE A 232 -0.47 -14.31 25.39
C PHE A 232 -1.82 -14.70 24.75
N LEU A 233 -2.12 -14.17 23.56
CA LEU A 233 -3.40 -14.41 22.88
C LEU A 233 -3.55 -15.84 22.37
N THR A 234 -2.49 -16.41 21.79
CA THR A 234 -2.49 -17.82 21.36
C THR A 234 -2.63 -18.76 22.56
N GLY A 235 -2.00 -18.44 23.70
CA GLY A 235 -2.19 -19.14 24.98
C GLY A 235 -3.64 -19.10 25.45
N LEU A 236 -4.28 -17.93 25.41
CA LEU A 236 -5.69 -17.77 25.78
C LEU A 236 -6.61 -18.58 24.87
N VAL A 237 -6.43 -18.51 23.54
CA VAL A 237 -7.21 -19.31 22.57
C VAL A 237 -7.00 -20.81 22.79
N SER A 238 -5.75 -21.23 23.01
CA SER A 238 -5.41 -22.63 23.31
C SER A 238 -6.09 -23.09 24.61
N MET A 239 -6.10 -22.27 25.66
CA MET A 239 -6.82 -22.57 26.90
C MET A 239 -8.33 -22.73 26.67
N ILE A 240 -8.96 -21.88 25.86
CA ILE A 240 -10.39 -22.01 25.51
C ILE A 240 -10.64 -23.35 24.78
N LEU A 241 -9.82 -23.67 23.79
CA LEU A 241 -9.91 -24.91 23.02
C LEU A 241 -9.65 -26.15 23.91
N MET A 242 -8.63 -26.12 24.76
CA MET A 242 -8.31 -27.22 25.67
C MET A 242 -9.36 -27.39 26.75
N ARG A 243 -9.92 -26.30 27.29
CA ARG A 243 -11.02 -26.35 28.27
C ARG A 243 -12.28 -26.94 27.66
N THR A 244 -12.65 -26.54 26.44
CA THR A 244 -13.79 -27.12 25.72
C THR A 244 -13.58 -28.59 25.42
N LEU A 245 -12.42 -28.98 24.88
CA LEU A 245 -12.08 -30.37 24.61
C LEU A 245 -12.01 -31.24 25.88
N ARG A 246 -11.37 -30.76 26.95
CA ARG A 246 -11.22 -31.52 28.22
C ARG A 246 -12.57 -31.73 28.91
N ASN A 247 -13.43 -30.72 28.91
CA ASN A 247 -14.78 -30.85 29.45
C ASN A 247 -15.61 -31.89 28.65
N ASP A 248 -15.43 -31.94 27.32
CA ASP A 248 -16.08 -32.95 26.49
C ASP A 248 -15.52 -34.36 26.75
N TYR A 249 -14.19 -34.55 26.82
CA TYR A 249 -13.58 -35.84 27.15
C TYR A 249 -13.95 -36.36 28.54
N ALA A 250 -13.97 -35.48 29.55
CA ALA A 250 -14.34 -35.85 30.91
C ALA A 250 -15.82 -36.28 31.02
N LYS A 251 -16.69 -35.75 30.15
CA LYS A 251 -18.09 -36.14 30.06
C LYS A 251 -18.26 -37.52 29.42
N TYR A 252 -17.58 -37.80 28.31
CA TYR A 252 -17.63 -39.13 27.68
C TYR A 252 -17.05 -40.24 28.57
N ALA A 253 -16.02 -39.95 29.37
CA ALA A 253 -15.47 -40.91 30.33
C ALA A 253 -16.43 -41.22 31.51
N ARG A 254 -17.49 -40.42 31.69
CA ARG A 254 -18.53 -40.62 32.72
C ARG A 254 -19.80 -41.28 32.16
N GLU A 255 -19.97 -41.33 30.84
CA GLU A 255 -21.16 -41.88 30.16
C GLU A 255 -21.15 -43.41 30.04
N ASP A 256 -20.03 -44.09 30.36
CA ASP A 256 -19.98 -45.56 30.36
C ASP A 256 -20.64 -46.20 31.60
N ASP A 257 -21.02 -45.44 32.64
CA ASP A 257 -21.43 -46.01 33.94
C ASP A 257 -22.85 -45.72 34.45
N ASP A 258 -23.67 -44.81 33.89
CA ASP A 258 -25.02 -44.57 34.44
C ASP A 258 -26.07 -44.15 33.39
N LEU A 259 -27.16 -44.90 33.29
CA LEU A 259 -28.32 -44.62 32.41
C LEU A 259 -29.27 -43.53 32.98
N GLU A 260 -29.10 -43.13 34.26
CA GLU A 260 -29.92 -42.13 34.95
C GLU A 260 -29.48 -40.67 34.75
N THR A 261 -28.30 -40.41 34.17
CA THR A 261 -27.78 -39.05 33.91
C THR A 261 -28.35 -38.39 32.66
N LEU A 262 -29.03 -39.13 31.80
CA LEU A 262 -29.57 -38.65 30.52
C LEU A 262 -30.67 -37.57 30.70
N GLU A 263 -31.48 -37.63 31.76
CA GLU A 263 -32.54 -36.65 32.03
C GLU A 263 -32.02 -35.35 32.66
N ARG A 264 -30.90 -35.40 33.40
CA ARG A 264 -30.29 -34.20 34.02
C ARG A 264 -29.50 -33.36 33.03
N ASP A 265 -29.01 -33.96 31.95
CA ASP A 265 -28.16 -33.33 30.95
C ASP A 265 -28.90 -32.44 29.94
N VAL A 266 -30.21 -32.64 29.76
CA VAL A 266 -31.06 -31.75 28.92
C VAL A 266 -31.16 -30.34 29.53
N SER A 267 -30.93 -30.21 30.85
CA SER A 267 -31.02 -28.94 31.58
C SER A 267 -29.70 -28.16 31.69
N GLU A 268 -28.55 -28.73 31.28
CA GLU A 268 -27.22 -28.13 31.47
C GLU A 268 -26.39 -27.94 30.17
N GLU A 269 -27.04 -27.89 28.99
CA GLU A 269 -26.34 -27.38 27.80
C GLU A 269 -25.96 -25.91 28.00
N SER A 270 -24.69 -25.64 28.29
CA SER A 270 -24.20 -24.29 28.57
C SER A 270 -24.09 -23.44 27.29
N GLY A 271 -24.72 -22.26 27.31
CA GLY A 271 -24.44 -21.06 26.49
C GLY A 271 -24.24 -21.30 25.00
N TRP A 272 -23.00 -21.54 24.58
CA TRP A 272 -22.66 -21.77 23.18
C TRP A 272 -23.25 -23.08 22.63
N LYS A 273 -23.37 -24.14 23.42
CA LYS A 273 -23.95 -25.42 22.93
C LYS A 273 -25.44 -25.29 22.57
N LEU A 274 -26.17 -24.45 23.29
CA LEU A 274 -27.60 -24.20 23.08
C LEU A 274 -27.95 -23.61 21.71
N VAL A 275 -26.99 -22.91 21.08
CA VAL A 275 -27.22 -22.23 19.79
C VAL A 275 -26.81 -23.08 18.58
N HIS A 276 -26.49 -24.37 18.76
CA HIS A 276 -26.07 -25.29 17.68
C HIS A 276 -27.02 -25.28 16.46
N GLY A 277 -28.33 -25.13 16.70
CA GLY A 277 -29.36 -25.10 15.65
C GLY A 277 -29.46 -23.78 14.87
N ASP A 278 -28.86 -22.69 15.34
CA ASP A 278 -28.96 -21.35 14.72
C ASP A 278 -27.61 -20.78 14.26
N VAL A 279 -26.49 -21.31 14.75
CA VAL A 279 -25.11 -20.82 14.47
C VAL A 279 -24.73 -20.82 12.99
N PHE A 280 -25.22 -21.80 12.22
CA PHE A 280 -24.92 -21.93 10.79
C PHE A 280 -25.97 -21.31 9.88
N ARG A 281 -26.90 -20.51 10.43
CA ARG A 281 -27.88 -19.78 9.63
C ARG A 281 -27.17 -18.78 8.71
N PRO A 282 -27.58 -18.65 7.43
CA PRO A 282 -26.99 -17.66 6.55
C PRO A 282 -27.23 -16.24 7.09
N PRO A 283 -26.23 -15.35 7.04
CA PRO A 283 -26.37 -13.97 7.50
C PRO A 283 -27.31 -13.17 6.57
N ARG A 284 -27.96 -12.12 7.12
CA ARG A 284 -28.97 -11.29 6.42
C ARG A 284 -28.50 -10.78 5.05
N THR A 285 -27.23 -10.39 4.94
CA THR A 285 -26.60 -9.84 3.74
C THR A 285 -25.47 -10.75 3.25
N LEU A 286 -25.79 -12.03 2.98
CA LEU A 286 -24.81 -13.04 2.54
C LEU A 286 -24.02 -12.62 1.30
N VAL A 287 -24.65 -11.97 0.32
CA VAL A 287 -23.98 -11.50 -0.91
C VAL A 287 -22.84 -10.53 -0.58
N LEU A 288 -23.11 -9.53 0.26
CA LEU A 288 -22.11 -8.54 0.66
C LEU A 288 -21.00 -9.19 1.47
N LEU A 289 -21.34 -10.02 2.46
CA LEU A 289 -20.35 -10.70 3.28
C LEU A 289 -19.42 -11.58 2.44
N SER A 290 -19.98 -12.37 1.51
CA SER A 290 -19.16 -13.19 0.60
C SER A 290 -18.21 -12.36 -0.25
N ALA A 291 -18.68 -11.20 -0.75
CA ALA A 291 -17.87 -10.30 -1.55
C ALA A 291 -16.71 -9.71 -0.75
N VAL A 292 -16.98 -9.11 0.42
CA VAL A 292 -15.92 -8.50 1.24
C VAL A 292 -14.94 -9.52 1.81
N VAL A 293 -15.39 -10.74 2.14
CA VAL A 293 -14.49 -11.82 2.60
C VAL A 293 -13.62 -12.32 1.44
N GLY A 294 -14.17 -12.46 0.24
CA GLY A 294 -13.41 -12.80 -0.96
C GLY A 294 -12.35 -11.74 -1.28
N THR A 295 -12.77 -10.47 -1.35
CA THR A 295 -11.84 -9.35 -1.58
C THR A 295 -10.77 -9.27 -0.49
N GLY A 296 -11.10 -9.47 0.78
CA GLY A 296 -10.10 -9.42 1.86
C GLY A 296 -9.10 -10.57 1.82
N ALA A 297 -9.52 -11.78 1.41
CA ALA A 297 -8.61 -12.88 1.16
C ALA A 297 -7.66 -12.59 -0.02
N GLN A 298 -8.18 -11.97 -1.09
CA GLN A 298 -7.34 -11.46 -2.19
C GLN A 298 -6.33 -10.43 -1.69
N LEU A 299 -6.76 -9.43 -0.91
CA LEU A 299 -5.88 -8.39 -0.38
C LEU A 299 -4.79 -8.96 0.54
N ALA A 300 -5.12 -9.96 1.37
CA ALA A 300 -4.13 -10.64 2.20
C ALA A 300 -3.04 -11.32 1.37
N LEU A 301 -3.43 -12.04 0.30
CA LEU A 301 -2.47 -12.66 -0.60
C LEU A 301 -1.67 -11.62 -1.41
N LEU A 302 -2.33 -10.55 -1.85
CA LEU A 302 -1.70 -9.46 -2.58
C LEU A 302 -0.58 -8.82 -1.77
N VAL A 303 -0.85 -8.43 -0.52
CA VAL A 303 0.14 -7.83 0.37
C VAL A 303 1.30 -8.78 0.60
N LEU A 304 1.02 -10.07 0.85
CA LEU A 304 2.06 -11.09 0.99
C LEU A 304 2.96 -11.17 -0.26
N LEU A 305 2.37 -11.28 -1.45
CA LEU A 305 3.12 -11.38 -2.71
C LEU A 305 3.95 -10.13 -2.99
N VAL A 306 3.39 -8.93 -2.77
CA VAL A 306 4.12 -7.67 -2.97
C VAL A 306 5.29 -7.56 -2.00
N ILE A 307 5.14 -7.95 -0.73
CA ILE A 307 6.25 -7.97 0.23
C ILE A 307 7.33 -8.97 -0.21
N LEU A 308 6.95 -10.17 -0.63
CA LEU A 308 7.91 -11.17 -1.11
C LEU A 308 8.66 -10.70 -2.36
N PHE A 309 7.97 -10.09 -3.32
CA PHE A 309 8.61 -9.51 -4.50
C PHE A 309 9.46 -8.29 -4.17
N ALA A 310 9.11 -7.48 -3.17
CA ALA A 310 9.94 -6.38 -2.69
C ALA A 310 11.26 -6.89 -2.09
N ILE A 311 11.23 -8.00 -1.36
CA ILE A 311 12.42 -8.64 -0.77
C ILE A 311 13.31 -9.25 -1.86
N VAL A 312 12.73 -9.99 -2.82
CA VAL A 312 13.51 -10.71 -3.86
C VAL A 312 13.98 -9.78 -4.98
N GLY A 313 13.11 -8.88 -5.43
CA GLY A 313 13.27 -8.10 -6.65
C GLY A 313 13.88 -6.71 -6.45
N MET A 314 14.27 -6.35 -5.21
CA MET A 314 14.83 -5.03 -4.88
C MET A 314 13.99 -3.89 -5.49
N LEU A 315 12.66 -3.96 -5.31
CA LEU A 315 11.70 -3.08 -5.98
C LEU A 315 11.84 -1.59 -5.63
N TYR A 316 12.68 -1.25 -4.65
CA TYR A 316 13.03 0.13 -4.31
C TYR A 316 13.94 0.80 -5.34
N ILE A 317 14.60 0.04 -6.22
CA ILE A 317 15.51 0.54 -7.26
C ILE A 317 14.73 1.17 -8.44
N GLY A 318 13.59 0.57 -8.81
CA GLY A 318 12.80 1.01 -9.95
C GLY A 318 11.72 2.03 -9.58
N ARG A 319 11.68 3.17 -10.27
CA ARG A 319 10.63 4.18 -10.08
C ARG A 319 9.26 3.58 -10.41
N GLY A 320 8.30 3.73 -9.51
CA GLY A 320 6.96 3.17 -9.70
C GLY A 320 6.88 1.63 -9.79
N ALA A 321 7.98 0.90 -9.52
CA ALA A 321 8.00 -0.56 -9.62
C ALA A 321 7.06 -1.22 -8.60
N ILE A 322 6.98 -0.68 -7.38
CA ILE A 322 6.05 -1.15 -6.34
C ILE A 322 4.61 -0.99 -6.79
N VAL A 323 4.23 0.18 -7.34
CA VAL A 323 2.87 0.46 -7.81
C VAL A 323 2.49 -0.45 -8.98
N THR A 324 3.40 -0.62 -9.94
CA THR A 324 3.18 -1.50 -11.09
C THR A 324 3.02 -2.96 -10.64
N THR A 325 3.89 -3.44 -9.75
CA THR A 325 3.82 -4.79 -9.17
C THR A 325 2.50 -4.98 -8.42
N PHE A 326 2.06 -3.98 -7.65
CA PHE A 326 0.79 -4.03 -6.93
C PHE A 326 -0.41 -4.19 -7.89
N ILE A 327 -0.48 -3.43 -8.98
CA ILE A 327 -1.57 -3.51 -9.96
C ILE A 327 -1.59 -4.87 -10.66
N VAL A 328 -0.42 -5.37 -11.09
CA VAL A 328 -0.29 -6.66 -11.76
C VAL A 328 -0.66 -7.81 -10.81
N CYS A 329 -0.13 -7.81 -9.58
CA CYS A 329 -0.46 -8.81 -8.57
C CYS A 329 -1.96 -8.75 -8.20
N TYR A 330 -2.57 -7.56 -8.12
CA TYR A 330 -4.00 -7.41 -7.87
C TYR A 330 -4.82 -8.11 -8.97
N ALA A 331 -4.44 -7.93 -10.24
CA ALA A 331 -5.12 -8.56 -11.36
C ALA A 331 -5.07 -10.10 -11.28
N PHE A 332 -3.89 -10.68 -11.03
CA PHE A 332 -3.74 -12.15 -10.94
C PHE A 332 -4.40 -12.75 -9.69
N THR A 333 -4.33 -12.07 -8.55
CA THR A 333 -4.94 -12.54 -7.29
C THR A 333 -6.48 -12.45 -7.30
N SER A 334 -7.08 -11.81 -8.31
CA SER A 334 -8.55 -11.72 -8.47
C SER A 334 -9.23 -13.10 -8.56
N PHE A 335 -8.51 -14.14 -9.01
CA PHE A 335 -8.98 -15.53 -8.97
C PHE A 335 -9.33 -15.99 -7.54
N ILE A 336 -8.49 -15.64 -6.55
CA ILE A 336 -8.69 -16.04 -5.15
C ILE A 336 -9.92 -15.36 -4.56
N SER A 337 -10.16 -14.10 -4.93
CA SER A 337 -11.35 -13.36 -4.54
C SER A 337 -12.63 -14.07 -4.95
N GLY A 338 -12.70 -14.46 -6.23
CA GLY A 338 -13.79 -15.24 -6.78
C GLY A 338 -13.92 -16.61 -6.12
N TYR A 339 -12.82 -17.33 -5.93
CA TYR A 339 -12.81 -18.66 -5.32
C TYR A 339 -13.40 -18.65 -3.90
N VAL A 340 -12.92 -17.76 -3.05
CA VAL A 340 -13.35 -17.66 -1.65
C VAL A 340 -14.80 -17.17 -1.57
N SER A 341 -15.15 -16.10 -2.30
CA SER A 341 -16.51 -15.54 -2.31
C SER A 341 -17.53 -16.55 -2.86
N GLY A 342 -17.26 -17.14 -4.03
CA GLY A 342 -18.14 -18.11 -4.67
C GLY A 342 -18.34 -19.37 -3.84
N GLY A 343 -17.27 -19.93 -3.29
CA GLY A 343 -17.34 -21.10 -2.40
C GLY A 343 -18.16 -20.81 -1.14
N MET A 344 -17.88 -19.68 -0.46
CA MET A 344 -18.62 -19.27 0.73
C MET A 344 -20.11 -19.00 0.44
N TYR A 345 -20.41 -18.32 -0.66
CA TYR A 345 -21.78 -17.98 -1.05
C TYR A 345 -22.61 -19.23 -1.33
N SER A 346 -22.06 -20.18 -2.10
CA SER A 346 -22.72 -21.45 -2.41
C SER A 346 -22.88 -22.34 -1.19
N ARG A 347 -21.86 -22.42 -0.33
CA ARG A 347 -21.87 -23.24 0.89
C ARG A 347 -22.95 -22.82 1.89
N ASN A 348 -23.33 -21.55 1.89
CA ASN A 348 -24.40 -20.99 2.71
C ASN A 348 -25.78 -20.98 2.00
N GLY A 349 -25.94 -21.72 0.89
CA GLY A 349 -27.22 -21.87 0.19
C GLY A 349 -27.61 -20.69 -0.73
N GLY A 350 -26.65 -19.87 -1.14
CA GLY A 350 -26.89 -18.72 -2.01
C GLY A 350 -27.31 -19.11 -3.44
N LYS A 351 -28.44 -18.59 -3.93
CA LYS A 351 -28.98 -18.88 -5.27
C LYS A 351 -28.48 -17.92 -6.36
N ASN A 352 -28.32 -16.64 -6.03
CA ASN A 352 -28.01 -15.57 -6.99
C ASN A 352 -26.50 -15.31 -7.09
N TRP A 353 -25.76 -16.32 -7.54
CA TRP A 353 -24.29 -16.29 -7.57
C TRP A 353 -23.70 -15.22 -8.49
N ILE A 354 -24.38 -14.85 -9.58
CA ILE A 354 -23.92 -13.79 -10.49
C ILE A 354 -23.85 -12.45 -9.75
N LYS A 355 -24.83 -12.15 -8.88
CA LYS A 355 -24.82 -10.92 -8.07
C LYS A 355 -23.64 -10.90 -7.09
N SER A 356 -23.32 -12.03 -6.47
CA SER A 356 -22.15 -12.18 -5.60
C SER A 356 -20.84 -12.01 -6.37
N MET A 357 -20.73 -12.62 -7.56
CA MET A 357 -19.56 -12.47 -8.44
C MET A 357 -19.32 -11.01 -8.83
N ILE A 358 -20.34 -10.33 -9.36
CA ILE A 358 -20.23 -8.92 -9.78
C ILE A 358 -19.82 -8.05 -8.59
N LEU A 359 -20.48 -8.20 -7.44
CA LEU A 359 -20.15 -7.43 -6.24
C LEU A 359 -18.72 -7.70 -5.75
N THR A 360 -18.25 -8.94 -5.82
CA THR A 360 -16.87 -9.31 -5.43
C THR A 360 -15.83 -8.66 -6.35
N ALA A 361 -16.10 -8.64 -7.66
CA ALA A 361 -15.18 -8.09 -8.65
C ALA A 361 -15.19 -6.55 -8.72
N SER A 362 -16.30 -5.89 -8.34
CA SER A 362 -16.46 -4.45 -8.52
C SER A 362 -16.41 -3.63 -7.23
N LEU A 363 -16.85 -4.15 -6.07
CA LEU A 363 -17.05 -3.32 -4.88
C LEU A 363 -15.79 -2.53 -4.47
N PHE A 364 -14.65 -3.21 -4.32
CA PHE A 364 -13.42 -2.55 -3.89
C PHE A 364 -12.77 -1.68 -4.98
N PRO A 365 -12.60 -2.14 -6.23
CA PRO A 365 -12.09 -1.28 -7.30
C PRO A 365 -12.90 -0.01 -7.51
N PHE A 366 -14.23 -0.08 -7.47
CA PHE A 366 -15.08 1.10 -7.67
C PHE A 366 -15.09 2.03 -6.45
N LEU A 367 -14.94 1.51 -5.22
CA LEU A 367 -14.71 2.36 -4.05
C LEU A 367 -13.38 3.12 -4.16
N CYS A 368 -12.31 2.43 -4.57
CA CYS A 368 -11.01 3.06 -4.82
C CYS A 368 -11.09 4.09 -5.96
N PHE A 369 -11.77 3.74 -7.05
CA PHE A 369 -11.99 4.65 -8.18
C PHE A 369 -12.79 5.89 -7.75
N GLY A 370 -13.83 5.74 -6.92
CA GLY A 370 -14.62 6.87 -6.43
C GLY A 370 -13.79 7.86 -5.63
N ILE A 371 -12.95 7.38 -4.70
CA ILE A 371 -12.02 8.24 -3.94
C ILE A 371 -10.99 8.87 -4.88
N GLY A 372 -10.37 8.06 -5.75
CA GLY A 372 -9.40 8.53 -6.72
C GLY A 372 -9.96 9.58 -7.69
N PHE A 373 -11.22 9.44 -8.12
CA PHE A 373 -11.90 10.39 -9.00
C PHE A 373 -12.10 11.75 -8.33
N ILE A 374 -12.48 11.78 -7.06
CA ILE A 374 -12.60 13.02 -6.28
C ILE A 374 -11.22 13.69 -6.16
N LEU A 375 -10.18 12.95 -5.77
CA LEU A 375 -8.81 13.47 -5.67
C LEU A 375 -8.29 13.96 -7.01
N ASN A 376 -8.57 13.23 -8.09
CA ASN A 376 -8.15 13.58 -9.44
C ASN A 376 -8.84 14.87 -9.92
N THR A 377 -10.11 15.08 -9.56
CA THR A 377 -10.82 16.33 -9.88
C THR A 377 -10.16 17.51 -9.18
N ILE A 378 -9.74 17.35 -7.92
CA ILE A 378 -8.97 18.36 -7.18
C ILE A 378 -7.62 18.58 -7.87
N ALA A 379 -6.94 17.51 -8.31
CA ALA A 379 -5.65 17.65 -8.98
C ALA A 379 -5.71 18.40 -10.30
N ILE A 380 -6.75 18.13 -11.11
CA ILE A 380 -7.00 18.87 -12.35
C ILE A 380 -7.28 20.35 -12.05
N PHE A 381 -8.07 20.65 -11.01
CA PHE A 381 -8.38 22.04 -10.64
C PHE A 381 -7.12 22.83 -10.26
N TYR A 382 -6.15 22.20 -9.60
CA TYR A 382 -4.87 22.83 -9.24
C TYR A 382 -3.82 22.76 -10.37
N GLY A 383 -4.04 22.01 -11.45
CA GLY A 383 -3.04 21.81 -12.50
C GLY A 383 -1.82 20.99 -12.04
N SER A 384 -2.00 20.11 -11.05
CA SER A 384 -0.91 19.31 -10.47
C SER A 384 -0.58 18.09 -11.34
N LEU A 385 0.70 17.67 -11.33
CA LEU A 385 1.16 16.41 -11.91
C LEU A 385 0.58 15.17 -11.23
N ALA A 386 0.02 15.31 -10.03
CA ALA A 386 -0.73 14.23 -9.39
C ALA A 386 -2.04 13.89 -10.13
N ALA A 387 -2.46 14.72 -11.10
CA ALA A 387 -3.60 14.43 -11.96
C ALA A 387 -3.27 13.25 -12.88
N ILE A 388 -4.06 12.18 -12.75
CA ILE A 388 -3.92 10.98 -13.56
C ILE A 388 -4.47 11.27 -14.97
N PRO A 389 -3.67 11.08 -16.03
CA PRO A 389 -4.14 11.25 -17.40
C PRO A 389 -5.27 10.28 -17.74
N PHE A 390 -6.21 10.71 -18.59
CA PHE A 390 -7.35 9.87 -19.00
C PHE A 390 -6.92 8.54 -19.61
N GLY A 391 -5.85 8.53 -20.42
CA GLY A 391 -5.30 7.30 -21.00
C GLY A 391 -4.91 6.25 -19.95
N THR A 392 -4.30 6.69 -18.84
CA THR A 392 -3.91 5.81 -17.74
C THR A 392 -5.12 5.21 -17.03
N MET A 393 -6.19 6.00 -16.83
CA MET A 393 -7.44 5.49 -16.26
C MET A 393 -8.06 4.40 -17.15
N VAL A 394 -8.04 4.61 -18.48
CA VAL A 394 -8.52 3.61 -19.44
C VAL A 394 -7.68 2.34 -19.39
N VAL A 395 -6.34 2.44 -19.30
CA VAL A 395 -5.46 1.27 -19.16
C VAL A 395 -5.79 0.46 -17.90
N VAL A 396 -5.94 1.12 -16.74
CA VAL A 396 -6.32 0.46 -15.48
C VAL A 396 -7.70 -0.20 -15.59
N PHE A 397 -8.65 0.46 -16.24
CA PHE A 397 -9.99 -0.10 -16.49
C PHE A 397 -9.94 -1.33 -17.41
N VAL A 398 -9.13 -1.30 -18.48
CA VAL A 398 -8.93 -2.44 -19.39
C VAL A 398 -8.31 -3.63 -18.65
N ILE A 399 -7.30 -3.40 -17.81
CA ILE A 399 -6.72 -4.45 -16.95
C ILE A 399 -7.81 -5.06 -16.06
N TRP A 400 -8.64 -4.24 -15.44
CA TRP A 400 -9.76 -4.74 -14.62
C TRP A 400 -10.78 -5.52 -15.45
N ALA A 401 -11.21 -5.00 -16.60
CA ALA A 401 -12.27 -5.58 -17.42
C ALA A 401 -11.85 -6.89 -18.13
N PHE A 402 -10.61 -7.00 -18.58
CA PHE A 402 -10.14 -8.14 -19.38
C PHE A 402 -9.26 -9.14 -18.62
N ILE A 403 -8.72 -8.75 -17.45
CA ILE A 403 -7.91 -9.66 -16.62
C ILE A 403 -8.62 -9.93 -15.30
N SER A 404 -8.81 -8.91 -14.46
CA SER A 404 -9.31 -9.11 -13.10
C SER A 404 -10.73 -9.70 -13.06
N PHE A 405 -11.65 -9.15 -13.87
CA PHE A 405 -13.06 -9.55 -13.89
C PHE A 405 -13.25 -11.00 -14.42
N PRO A 406 -12.65 -11.40 -15.56
CA PRO A 406 -12.69 -12.79 -16.01
C PRO A 406 -12.03 -13.78 -15.03
N LEU A 407 -10.90 -13.40 -14.42
CA LEU A 407 -10.26 -14.24 -13.40
C LEU A 407 -11.13 -14.40 -12.15
N ALA A 408 -11.81 -13.34 -11.70
CA ALA A 408 -12.75 -13.42 -10.59
C ALA A 408 -13.97 -14.30 -10.94
N LEU A 409 -14.46 -14.24 -12.18
CA LEU A 409 -15.51 -15.15 -12.67
C LEU A 409 -15.03 -16.61 -12.65
N LEU A 410 -13.85 -16.90 -13.22
CA LEU A 410 -13.25 -18.24 -13.22
C LEU A 410 -13.12 -18.76 -11.78
N GLY A 411 -12.56 -17.95 -10.88
CA GLY A 411 -12.45 -18.25 -9.46
C GLY A 411 -13.80 -18.56 -8.84
N THR A 412 -14.82 -17.77 -9.13
CA THR A 412 -16.18 -17.98 -8.62
C THR A 412 -16.76 -19.32 -9.07
N VAL A 413 -16.59 -19.69 -10.34
CA VAL A 413 -17.08 -20.98 -10.85
C VAL A 413 -16.37 -22.14 -10.17
N VAL A 414 -15.04 -22.09 -10.07
CA VAL A 414 -14.23 -23.13 -9.41
C VAL A 414 -14.58 -23.24 -7.92
N GLY A 415 -14.65 -22.11 -7.21
CA GLY A 415 -14.96 -22.08 -5.78
C GLY A 415 -16.34 -22.65 -5.45
N ARG A 416 -17.33 -22.38 -6.29
CA ARG A 416 -18.68 -22.93 -6.15
C ARG A 416 -18.73 -24.43 -6.37
N ASN A 417 -18.00 -24.93 -7.37
CA ASN A 417 -18.02 -26.35 -7.71
C ASN A 417 -17.22 -27.20 -6.70
N TRP A 418 -16.07 -26.71 -6.22
CA TRP A 418 -15.19 -27.47 -5.33
C TRP A 418 -15.48 -27.28 -3.85
N SER A 419 -15.78 -26.04 -3.42
CA SER A 419 -15.95 -25.68 -2.00
C SER A 419 -17.36 -25.21 -1.64
N GLY A 420 -18.29 -25.24 -2.60
CA GLY A 420 -19.63 -24.67 -2.47
C GLY A 420 -20.71 -25.62 -1.98
N ALA A 421 -20.40 -26.88 -1.68
CA ALA A 421 -21.36 -27.83 -1.13
C ALA A 421 -21.71 -27.48 0.33
N PRO A 422 -23.00 -27.36 0.69
CA PRO A 422 -23.41 -27.18 2.09
C PRO A 422 -23.01 -28.39 2.93
N ASN A 423 -22.21 -28.16 3.96
CA ASN A 423 -21.68 -29.19 4.87
C ASN A 423 -21.58 -28.63 6.30
N ASN A 424 -22.70 -28.08 6.79
CA ASN A 424 -22.78 -27.55 8.14
C ASN A 424 -22.70 -28.71 9.15
N PRO A 425 -21.87 -28.59 10.21
CA PRO A 425 -21.75 -29.62 11.24
C PRO A 425 -23.07 -29.98 11.93
N CYS A 426 -23.93 -28.98 12.16
CA CYS A 426 -25.22 -29.16 12.80
C CYS A 426 -26.35 -28.74 11.84
N ARG A 427 -27.51 -29.41 11.97
CA ARG A 427 -28.72 -29.06 11.22
C ARG A 427 -29.26 -27.72 11.70
N VAL A 428 -29.59 -26.84 10.75
CA VAL A 428 -30.16 -25.53 11.05
C VAL A 428 -31.67 -25.67 11.30
N LYS A 429 -32.16 -25.16 12.44
CA LYS A 429 -33.59 -25.13 12.80
C LYS A 429 -34.35 -24.15 11.91
N THR A 430 -35.62 -24.45 11.61
CA THR A 430 -36.47 -23.59 10.77
C THR A 430 -36.79 -22.27 11.46
N ILE A 431 -37.19 -22.33 12.73
CA ILE A 431 -37.55 -21.17 13.56
C ILE A 431 -36.32 -20.69 14.34
N PRO A 432 -35.95 -19.39 14.25
CA PRO A 432 -34.84 -18.84 15.01
C PRO A 432 -35.19 -18.70 16.50
N ARG A 433 -34.26 -19.07 17.39
CA ARG A 433 -34.40 -18.85 18.82
C ARG A 433 -34.36 -17.34 19.17
N PRO A 434 -35.18 -16.85 20.13
CA PRO A 434 -35.03 -15.49 20.66
C PRO A 434 -33.70 -15.33 21.41
N ILE A 435 -33.03 -14.20 21.19
CA ILE A 435 -31.75 -13.89 21.83
C ILE A 435 -32.03 -13.22 23.18
N PRO A 436 -31.46 -13.70 24.30
CA PRO A 436 -31.69 -13.10 25.61
C PRO A 436 -31.11 -11.69 25.70
N GLU A 437 -31.63 -10.90 26.64
CA GLU A 437 -31.06 -9.58 26.96
C GLU A 437 -29.64 -9.74 27.52
N LYS A 438 -28.73 -8.92 27.01
CA LYS A 438 -27.30 -9.03 27.29
C LYS A 438 -26.77 -7.77 27.96
N LYS A 439 -25.73 -7.95 28.76
CA LYS A 439 -24.96 -6.85 29.35
C LYS A 439 -24.34 -6.01 28.23
N TRP A 440 -24.19 -4.70 28.48
CA TRP A 440 -23.76 -3.72 27.48
C TRP A 440 -22.45 -4.10 26.76
N TYR A 441 -21.48 -4.67 27.48
CA TYR A 441 -20.16 -5.05 26.95
C TYR A 441 -20.17 -6.30 26.05
N LEU A 442 -21.24 -7.10 26.06
CA LEU A 442 -21.43 -8.26 25.18
C LEU A 442 -22.25 -7.91 23.93
N THR A 443 -22.56 -6.63 23.73
CA THR A 443 -23.25 -6.19 22.53
C THR A 443 -22.33 -6.31 21.29
N PRO A 444 -22.87 -6.64 20.11
CA PRO A 444 -22.04 -6.95 18.95
C PRO A 444 -21.25 -5.73 18.46
N SER A 445 -21.79 -4.53 18.64
CA SER A 445 -21.11 -3.27 18.35
C SER A 445 -19.90 -3.04 19.25
N VAL A 446 -20.04 -3.23 20.56
CA VAL A 446 -18.94 -3.06 21.53
C VAL A 446 -17.85 -4.10 21.29
N VAL A 447 -18.21 -5.38 21.10
CA VAL A 447 -17.24 -6.44 20.75
C VAL A 447 -16.54 -6.15 19.42
N SER A 448 -17.25 -5.59 18.44
CA SER A 448 -16.66 -5.20 17.16
C SER A 448 -15.66 -4.05 17.31
N LEU A 449 -15.98 -3.04 18.12
CA LEU A 449 -15.07 -1.92 18.34
C LEU A 449 -13.84 -2.33 19.14
N MET A 450 -14.01 -3.06 20.25
CA MET A 450 -12.90 -3.47 21.12
C MET A 450 -11.93 -4.45 20.45
N GLY A 451 -12.40 -5.26 19.50
CA GLY A 451 -11.56 -6.25 18.82
C GLY A 451 -10.36 -5.67 18.07
N GLY A 452 -10.48 -4.45 17.54
CA GLY A 452 -9.44 -3.84 16.72
C GLY A 452 -8.27 -3.27 17.52
N LEU A 453 -8.42 -3.09 18.84
CA LEU A 453 -7.45 -2.41 19.70
C LEU A 453 -6.14 -3.20 19.83
N LEU A 454 -6.22 -4.51 20.03
CA LEU A 454 -5.05 -5.37 20.20
C LEU A 454 -4.25 -5.56 18.89
N PRO A 455 -4.88 -5.86 17.73
CA PRO A 455 -4.16 -5.88 16.46
C PRO A 455 -3.55 -4.51 16.13
N PHE A 456 -4.23 -3.40 16.42
CA PHE A 456 -3.65 -2.06 16.25
C PHE A 456 -2.42 -1.86 17.13
N GLY A 457 -2.48 -2.22 18.41
CA GLY A 457 -1.35 -2.14 19.33
C GLY A 457 -0.13 -2.95 18.86
N SER A 458 -0.35 -4.09 18.20
CA SER A 458 0.74 -4.93 17.64
C SER A 458 1.41 -4.37 16.39
N ILE A 459 0.82 -3.38 15.72
CA ILE A 459 1.40 -2.77 14.51
C ILE A 459 1.71 -1.29 14.69
N PHE A 460 1.40 -0.70 15.85
CA PHE A 460 1.43 0.74 16.07
C PHE A 460 2.79 1.38 15.76
N ILE A 461 3.88 0.79 16.25
CA ILE A 461 5.23 1.33 16.06
C ILE A 461 5.63 1.25 14.58
N GLU A 462 5.31 0.16 13.90
CA GLU A 462 5.65 -0.01 12.49
C GLU A 462 4.80 0.88 11.59
N MET A 463 3.55 1.12 11.98
CA MET A 463 2.69 2.09 11.31
C MET A 463 3.29 3.50 11.32
N TYR A 464 4.00 3.90 12.39
CA TYR A 464 4.73 5.18 12.41
C TYR A 464 5.82 5.25 11.34
N PHE A 465 6.60 4.19 11.15
CA PHE A 465 7.65 4.13 10.13
C PHE A 465 7.08 4.09 8.71
N VAL A 466 6.01 3.32 8.52
CA VAL A 466 5.25 3.28 7.25
C VAL A 466 4.72 4.67 6.92
N PHE A 467 4.02 5.32 7.85
CA PHE A 467 3.48 6.67 7.65
C PHE A 467 4.60 7.68 7.36
N THR A 468 5.73 7.59 8.08
CA THR A 468 6.85 8.48 7.84
C THR A 468 7.46 8.30 6.45
N SER A 469 7.48 7.07 5.93
CA SER A 469 8.01 6.79 4.60
C SER A 469 7.05 7.15 3.47
N PHE A 470 5.74 7.03 3.69
CA PHE A 470 4.73 7.42 2.70
C PHE A 470 4.52 8.94 2.65
N TRP A 471 4.57 9.61 3.80
CA TRP A 471 4.21 11.02 3.93
C TRP A 471 5.40 11.97 4.09
N ASN A 472 6.63 11.47 4.28
CA ASN A 472 7.85 12.26 4.20
C ASN A 472 8.78 11.66 3.12
N TYR A 473 9.82 12.40 2.75
CA TYR A 473 10.79 12.03 1.70
C TYR A 473 11.76 10.90 2.12
N LYS A 474 11.27 9.84 2.76
CA LYS A 474 12.09 8.69 3.21
C LYS A 474 11.67 7.41 2.52
N VAL A 475 12.63 6.75 1.87
CA VAL A 475 12.39 5.47 1.20
C VAL A 475 12.34 4.34 2.24
N TYR A 476 11.21 3.63 2.31
CA TYR A 476 11.13 2.42 3.13
C TYR A 476 11.78 1.24 2.42
N TYR A 477 12.86 0.69 2.98
CA TYR A 477 13.60 -0.43 2.39
C TYR A 477 13.61 -1.69 3.27
N VAL A 478 13.06 -1.64 4.49
CA VAL A 478 13.16 -2.74 5.46
C VAL A 478 12.01 -3.76 5.33
N TYR A 479 11.83 -4.29 4.13
CA TYR A 479 10.69 -5.17 3.79
C TYR A 479 10.62 -6.47 4.62
N GLY A 480 11.75 -6.95 5.13
CA GLY A 480 11.79 -8.13 6.01
C GLY A 480 11.03 -7.94 7.32
N PHE A 481 11.13 -6.76 7.95
CA PHE A 481 10.33 -6.45 9.15
C PHE A 481 8.85 -6.30 8.81
N MET A 482 8.52 -5.66 7.68
CA MET A 482 7.13 -5.59 7.18
C MET A 482 6.50 -6.97 7.01
N LEU A 483 7.25 -7.97 6.50
CA LEU A 483 6.75 -9.34 6.40
C LEU A 483 6.40 -9.93 7.77
N LEU A 484 7.29 -9.76 8.76
CA LEU A 484 7.09 -10.29 10.11
C LEU A 484 5.88 -9.64 10.78
N VAL A 485 5.75 -8.31 10.67
CA VAL A 485 4.65 -7.53 11.23
C VAL A 485 3.33 -7.90 10.57
N PHE A 486 3.33 -8.13 9.26
CA PHE A 486 2.17 -8.65 8.54
C PHE A 486 1.73 -10.02 9.09
N LEU A 487 2.66 -10.96 9.29
CA LEU A 487 2.34 -12.27 9.88
C LEU A 487 1.79 -12.17 11.30
N ILE A 488 2.39 -11.32 12.14
CA ILE A 488 1.90 -11.03 13.49
C ILE A 488 0.47 -10.49 13.43
N LEU A 489 0.20 -9.51 12.55
CA LEU A 489 -1.12 -8.93 12.38
C LEU A 489 -2.17 -9.99 12.03
N ILE A 490 -1.87 -10.90 11.10
CA ILE A 490 -2.77 -12.01 10.73
C ILE A 490 -3.07 -12.88 11.97
N ILE A 491 -2.05 -13.30 12.71
CA ILE A 491 -2.22 -14.18 13.88
C ILE A 491 -3.04 -13.48 14.98
N VAL A 492 -2.67 -12.26 15.36
CA VAL A 492 -3.37 -11.49 16.39
C VAL A 492 -4.83 -11.26 16.00
N THR A 493 -5.08 -10.90 14.74
CA THR A 493 -6.44 -10.69 14.23
C THR A 493 -7.30 -11.94 14.34
N VAL A 494 -6.75 -13.11 13.97
CA VAL A 494 -7.46 -14.40 14.12
C VAL A 494 -7.72 -14.72 15.60
N CYS A 495 -6.73 -14.56 16.48
CA CYS A 495 -6.91 -14.85 17.89
C CYS A 495 -7.99 -13.98 18.54
N VAL A 496 -7.94 -12.67 18.32
CA VAL A 496 -8.89 -11.72 18.93
C VAL A 496 -10.32 -11.96 18.43
N THR A 497 -10.48 -12.25 17.15
CA THR A 497 -11.81 -12.56 16.58
C THR A 497 -12.37 -13.88 17.08
N ILE A 498 -11.54 -14.92 17.27
CA ILE A 498 -11.96 -16.19 17.89
C ILE A 498 -12.46 -15.94 19.32
N VAL A 499 -11.71 -15.18 20.12
CA VAL A 499 -12.08 -14.85 21.51
C VAL A 499 -13.39 -14.07 21.56
N GLY A 500 -13.53 -13.02 20.72
CA GLY A 500 -14.76 -12.25 20.63
C GLY A 500 -15.97 -13.09 20.17
N THR A 501 -15.74 -13.99 19.21
CA THR A 501 -16.76 -14.93 18.72
C THR A 501 -17.21 -15.89 19.82
N TYR A 502 -16.27 -16.43 20.59
CA TYR A 502 -16.56 -17.33 21.70
C TYR A 502 -17.36 -16.63 22.81
N PHE A 503 -17.00 -15.41 23.20
CA PHE A 503 -17.80 -14.63 24.16
C PHE A 503 -19.21 -14.34 23.65
N LEU A 504 -19.37 -14.06 22.35
CA LEU A 504 -20.68 -13.83 21.76
C LEU A 504 -21.56 -15.08 21.77
N LEU A 505 -20.99 -16.24 21.46
CA LEU A 505 -21.69 -17.52 21.48
C LEU A 505 -22.06 -17.95 22.91
N ASN A 506 -21.20 -17.69 23.90
CA ASN A 506 -21.54 -17.93 25.32
C ASN A 506 -22.68 -17.04 25.81
N ALA A 507 -22.88 -15.87 25.18
CA ALA A 507 -24.02 -14.99 25.43
C ALA A 507 -25.28 -15.40 24.62
N GLU A 508 -25.33 -16.63 24.11
CA GLU A 508 -26.43 -17.19 23.30
C GLU A 508 -26.76 -16.37 22.03
N ASN A 509 -25.81 -15.58 21.53
CA ASN A 509 -26.01 -14.78 20.33
C ASN A 509 -25.31 -15.40 19.12
N TYR A 510 -26.11 -15.99 18.24
CA TYR A 510 -25.63 -16.67 17.03
C TYR A 510 -25.25 -15.73 15.87
N HIS A 511 -25.40 -14.40 16.00
CA HIS A 511 -25.05 -13.42 14.96
C HIS A 511 -23.54 -13.11 14.88
N TRP A 512 -22.69 -14.15 14.87
CA TRP A 512 -21.25 -13.99 14.96
C TRP A 512 -20.58 -13.61 13.63
N GLN A 513 -21.21 -13.86 12.47
CA GLN A 513 -20.54 -13.70 11.17
C GLN A 513 -20.11 -12.25 10.92
N TRP A 514 -21.03 -11.29 11.03
CA TRP A 514 -20.70 -9.88 10.86
C TRP A 514 -19.90 -9.32 12.03
N THR A 515 -20.16 -9.79 13.25
CA THR A 515 -19.40 -9.35 14.44
C THR A 515 -17.93 -9.74 14.34
N SER A 516 -17.61 -10.96 13.92
CA SER A 516 -16.22 -11.39 13.71
C SER A 516 -15.52 -10.59 12.61
N PHE A 517 -16.21 -10.32 11.50
CA PHE A 517 -15.70 -9.45 10.44
C PHE A 517 -15.40 -8.03 10.95
N PHE A 518 -16.38 -7.37 11.58
CA PHE A 518 -16.20 -5.99 12.06
C PHE A 518 -15.23 -5.89 13.24
N SER A 519 -15.12 -6.93 14.06
CA SER A 519 -14.17 -7.02 15.18
C SER A 519 -12.73 -6.96 14.71
N ALA A 520 -12.40 -7.59 13.59
CA ALA A 520 -11.09 -7.43 12.97
C ALA A 520 -10.98 -6.17 12.10
N ALA A 521 -12.03 -5.80 11.36
CA ALA A 521 -11.99 -4.62 10.50
C ALA A 521 -11.82 -3.31 11.28
N SER A 522 -12.24 -3.26 12.54
CA SER A 522 -12.10 -2.08 13.40
C SER A 522 -10.64 -1.67 13.65
N THR A 523 -9.66 -2.56 13.43
CA THR A 523 -8.23 -2.18 13.41
C THR A 523 -7.96 -1.01 12.47
N ALA A 524 -8.62 -0.97 11.30
CA ALA A 524 -8.47 0.12 10.35
C ALA A 524 -9.04 1.46 10.87
N VAL A 525 -10.05 1.43 11.74
CA VAL A 525 -10.59 2.64 12.37
C VAL A 525 -9.55 3.23 13.32
N TYR A 526 -8.87 2.40 14.11
CA TYR A 526 -7.79 2.87 14.99
C TYR A 526 -6.60 3.44 14.20
N VAL A 527 -6.24 2.81 13.07
CA VAL A 527 -5.21 3.34 12.17
C VAL A 527 -5.63 4.68 11.57
N TYR A 528 -6.90 4.83 11.18
CA TYR A 528 -7.41 6.10 10.66
C TYR A 528 -7.42 7.20 11.73
N LEU A 529 -7.81 6.88 12.98
CA LEU A 529 -7.71 7.82 14.10
C LEU A 529 -6.26 8.23 14.38
N TYR A 530 -5.33 7.28 14.33
CA TYR A 530 -3.91 7.56 14.43
C TYR A 530 -3.41 8.48 13.29
N SER A 531 -3.93 8.31 12.08
CA SER A 531 -3.60 9.19 10.95
C SER A 531 -3.96 10.65 11.19
N ILE A 532 -5.07 10.92 11.89
CA ILE A 532 -5.48 12.27 12.27
C ILE A 532 -4.48 12.85 13.26
N TYR A 533 -4.10 12.09 14.29
CA TYR A 533 -3.06 12.49 15.23
C TYR A 533 -1.73 12.75 14.52
N TYR A 534 -1.32 11.86 13.62
CA TYR A 534 -0.07 11.98 12.86
C TYR A 534 -0.05 13.25 12.00
N TYR A 535 -1.16 13.56 11.32
CA TYR A 535 -1.30 14.76 10.50
C TYR A 535 -1.02 16.03 11.31
N TYR A 536 -1.71 16.22 12.44
CA TYR A 536 -1.60 17.45 13.22
C TYR A 536 -0.32 17.55 14.06
N VAL A 537 0.23 16.43 14.55
CA VAL A 537 1.33 16.45 15.53
C VAL A 537 2.70 16.16 14.90
N LYS A 538 2.75 15.39 13.81
CA LYS A 538 4.00 14.94 13.20
C LYS A 538 4.29 15.58 11.85
N THR A 539 3.28 16.00 11.11
CA THR A 539 3.48 16.64 9.80
C THR A 539 3.40 18.16 9.87
N LYS A 540 4.05 18.83 8.92
CA LYS A 540 3.92 20.28 8.68
C LYS A 540 3.04 20.59 7.46
N MET A 541 2.26 19.61 7.02
CA MET A 541 1.42 19.69 5.82
C MET A 541 0.32 20.73 6.02
N SER A 542 0.04 21.51 4.99
CA SER A 542 -1.00 22.53 5.01
C SER A 542 -1.68 22.67 3.65
N GLY A 543 -2.79 23.40 3.60
CA GLY A 543 -3.52 23.63 2.36
C GLY A 543 -4.53 22.52 2.01
N PHE A 544 -5.54 22.90 1.23
CA PHE A 544 -6.67 22.03 0.89
C PHE A 544 -6.26 20.82 0.04
N PHE A 545 -5.37 21.03 -0.93
CA PHE A 545 -4.88 19.98 -1.82
C PHE A 545 -4.19 18.86 -1.02
N GLN A 546 -3.14 19.19 -0.27
CA GLN A 546 -2.36 18.22 0.50
C GLN A 546 -3.22 17.52 1.56
N THR A 547 -4.10 18.25 2.24
CA THR A 547 -5.06 17.68 3.21
C THR A 547 -5.95 16.62 2.55
N SER A 548 -6.51 16.94 1.37
CA SER A 548 -7.42 16.05 0.65
C SER A 548 -6.70 14.77 0.21
N PHE A 549 -5.50 14.89 -0.37
CA PHE A 549 -4.68 13.75 -0.78
C PHE A 549 -4.26 12.87 0.41
N TYR A 550 -3.84 13.49 1.52
CA TYR A 550 -3.46 12.78 2.74
C TYR A 550 -4.59 11.89 3.26
N PHE A 551 -5.76 12.49 3.52
CA PHE A 551 -6.90 11.75 4.05
C PHE A 551 -7.53 10.81 3.02
N GLY A 552 -7.54 11.18 1.74
CA GLY A 552 -8.06 10.34 0.66
C GLY A 552 -7.28 9.05 0.47
N TYR A 553 -5.95 9.11 0.33
CA TYR A 553 -5.12 7.91 0.23
C TYR A 553 -5.09 7.11 1.54
N THR A 554 -5.07 7.78 2.70
CA THR A 554 -5.16 7.09 3.99
C THR A 554 -6.49 6.37 4.16
N LEU A 555 -7.60 6.95 3.67
CA LEU A 555 -8.90 6.29 3.66
C LEU A 555 -8.88 5.05 2.75
N MET A 556 -8.31 5.15 1.54
CA MET A 556 -8.14 3.99 0.65
C MET A 556 -7.33 2.87 1.31
N PHE A 557 -6.22 3.23 1.96
CA PHE A 557 -5.39 2.30 2.72
C PHE A 557 -6.17 1.63 3.86
N CYS A 558 -6.89 2.41 4.67
CA CYS A 558 -7.69 1.89 5.79
C CYS A 558 -8.86 1.01 5.31
N LEU A 559 -9.51 1.35 4.21
CA LEU A 559 -10.54 0.48 3.60
C LEU A 559 -9.95 -0.88 3.20
N GLY A 560 -8.79 -0.88 2.54
CA GLY A 560 -8.08 -2.11 2.19
C GLY A 560 -7.69 -2.93 3.42
N LEU A 561 -7.09 -2.29 4.42
CA LEU A 561 -6.70 -2.93 5.69
C LEU A 561 -7.90 -3.50 6.44
N GLY A 562 -9.01 -2.76 6.51
CA GLY A 562 -10.23 -3.18 7.20
C GLY A 562 -10.88 -4.40 6.54
N ILE A 563 -10.93 -4.42 5.19
CA ILE A 563 -11.45 -5.57 4.43
C ILE A 563 -10.53 -6.79 4.60
N LEU A 564 -9.21 -6.59 4.54
CA LEU A 564 -8.20 -7.63 4.75
C LEU A 564 -8.32 -8.26 6.15
N CYS A 565 -8.23 -7.44 7.20
CA CYS A 565 -8.34 -7.91 8.58
C CYS A 565 -9.72 -8.56 8.82
N GLY A 566 -10.79 -7.92 8.37
CA GLY A 566 -12.16 -8.42 8.49
C GLY A 566 -12.34 -9.81 7.88
N ALA A 567 -11.81 -10.04 6.67
CA ALA A 567 -11.86 -11.34 6.02
C ALA A 567 -11.06 -12.41 6.78
N VAL A 568 -9.84 -12.08 7.21
CA VAL A 568 -8.96 -12.99 7.97
C VAL A 568 -9.61 -13.38 9.30
N GLY A 569 -10.16 -12.39 10.02
CA GLY A 569 -10.89 -12.62 11.26
C GLY A 569 -12.13 -13.49 11.07
N TYR A 570 -12.95 -13.20 10.05
CA TYR A 570 -14.11 -14.02 9.72
C TYR A 570 -13.72 -15.47 9.36
N LEU A 571 -12.71 -15.67 8.52
CA LEU A 571 -12.25 -17.00 8.11
C LEU A 571 -11.73 -17.79 9.30
N GLY A 572 -10.95 -17.15 10.19
CA GLY A 572 -10.48 -17.74 11.44
C GLY A 572 -11.63 -18.15 12.37
N SER A 573 -12.57 -17.24 12.63
CA SER A 573 -13.77 -17.53 13.42
C SER A 573 -14.63 -18.63 12.81
N ASN A 574 -14.79 -18.66 11.49
CA ASN A 574 -15.58 -19.68 10.80
C ASN A 574 -14.94 -21.08 10.92
N LEU A 575 -13.61 -21.18 10.84
CA LEU A 575 -12.89 -22.42 11.11
C LEU A 575 -13.06 -22.86 12.57
N PHE A 576 -12.93 -21.92 13.51
CA PHE A 576 -13.15 -22.18 14.94
C PHE A 576 -14.57 -22.68 15.24
N VAL A 577 -15.59 -21.96 14.78
CA VAL A 577 -17.01 -22.33 14.96
C VAL A 577 -17.25 -23.73 14.40
N ARG A 578 -16.83 -24.01 13.17
CA ARG A 578 -17.00 -25.36 12.61
C ARG A 578 -16.27 -26.44 13.40
N ARG A 579 -15.10 -26.12 13.96
CA ARG A 579 -14.32 -27.07 14.76
C ARG A 579 -15.00 -27.42 16.08
N ILE A 580 -15.59 -26.44 16.78
CA ILE A 580 -16.27 -26.66 18.07
C ILE A 580 -17.61 -27.38 17.91
N TYR A 581 -18.37 -27.07 16.85
CA TYR A 581 -19.68 -27.70 16.62
C TYR A 581 -19.61 -29.08 15.95
N ARG A 582 -18.50 -29.43 15.28
CA ARG A 582 -18.30 -30.80 14.74
C ARG A 582 -18.27 -31.86 15.83
N ASN A 583 -17.88 -31.49 17.05
CA ASN A 583 -17.75 -32.43 18.16
C ASN A 583 -19.05 -32.60 18.96
N ILE A 584 -20.10 -31.81 18.66
CA ILE A 584 -21.40 -31.96 19.33
C ILE A 584 -22.16 -33.08 18.62
N LYS A 585 -22.47 -34.16 19.34
CA LYS A 585 -23.44 -35.16 18.90
C LYS A 585 -24.83 -34.53 18.99
N CYS A 586 -25.34 -34.03 17.87
CA CYS A 586 -26.74 -33.63 17.74
C CYS A 586 -27.41 -34.65 16.82
N ASP A 587 -27.91 -35.75 17.38
CA ASP A 587 -28.82 -36.66 16.66
C ASP A 587 -30.22 -36.05 16.58
#